data_AF-A0A7N8X192-F1
#
_entry.id   AF-A0A7N8X192-F1
#
_cell.length_a   1.000
_cell.length_b   1.000
_cell.length_c   1.000
_cell.angle_alpha   90.00
_cell.angle_beta   90.00
_cell.angle_gamma   90.00
#
_symmetry.space_group_name_H-M   'P 1'
#
loop_
_entity.id
_entity.type
_entity.pdbx_description
1 polymer ?
#
loop_
_entity_poly.entity_id
_entity_poly.type
_entity_poly.pdbx_seq_one_letter_code
_entity_poly.pdbx_strand_id
1 'polypeptide(L)'
;MNPKVRIEIVGLIKDRNLHVARSIAEGLKQKFPEAFMDPKTQPLLELDWHSYLCNKKRELRGEVWQYSSSLMCFLNGLFLGNEKELASWAKKHWGFAFSRPQAFYMAVTEDCYTKHLQKTGHRFVFMDVDIAGEAAGRLLFELFSDVCPKTSKNFEALCTGERGVSPSGLPLCYKGSLFHRVVPSGWVQGGDISLESKGNGGESIYGPTFEDESFAVSHSKRGILGMANKGSHTNGSQFYITLQPTLWMDRAYVAFGQVVEGVDVLRRLEEAPTCNERPKYECKITDCGGYG
;
A
#
# COMPACT_ATOMS: atom_id res chain seq x y z
N MET A 1 -9.76 31.91 29.53
CA MET A 1 -8.89 31.76 28.34
C MET A 1 -9.66 30.94 27.32
N ASN A 2 -9.79 31.42 26.07
CA ASN A 2 -10.37 30.59 25.02
C ASN A 2 -9.47 29.36 24.78
N PRO A 3 -10.04 28.16 24.57
CA PRO A 3 -9.25 26.97 24.31
C PRO A 3 -8.42 27.16 23.03
N LYS A 4 -7.14 26.77 23.07
CA LYS A 4 -6.25 26.83 21.90
C LYS A 4 -6.82 25.93 20.80
N VAL A 5 -6.79 26.42 19.56
CA VAL A 5 -7.24 25.67 18.38
C VAL A 5 -6.27 24.54 18.09
N ARG A 6 -6.80 23.33 17.95
CA ARG A 6 -6.09 22.13 17.55
C ARG A 6 -6.35 21.84 16.08
N ILE A 7 -5.29 21.81 15.27
CA ILE A 7 -5.36 21.42 13.86
C ILE A 7 -4.82 20.01 13.71
N GLU A 8 -5.59 19.13 13.08
CA GLU A 8 -5.15 17.78 12.71
C GLU A 8 -5.27 17.59 11.20
N ILE A 9 -4.28 16.94 10.62
CA ILE A 9 -4.20 16.68 9.19
C ILE A 9 -3.81 15.23 9.02
N VAL A 10 -4.64 14.47 8.29
CA VAL A 10 -4.36 13.08 7.94
C VAL A 10 -4.45 12.96 6.43
N GLY A 11 -3.49 12.33 5.77
CA GLY A 11 -3.53 12.23 4.31
C GLY A 11 -2.40 11.43 3.70
N LEU A 12 -2.48 11.26 2.39
CA LEU A 12 -1.49 10.54 1.59
C LEU A 12 -0.12 11.20 1.67
N ILE A 13 0.89 10.41 2.05
CA ILE A 13 2.27 10.89 2.17
C ILE A 13 2.86 11.35 0.84
N LYS A 14 2.44 10.75 -0.28
CA LYS A 14 2.88 11.12 -1.64
C LYS A 14 2.11 12.30 -2.23
N ASP A 15 1.12 12.85 -1.52
CA ASP A 15 0.42 14.04 -1.99
C ASP A 15 1.05 15.31 -1.42
N ARG A 16 1.52 16.18 -2.31
CA ARG A 16 2.01 17.53 -1.99
C ARG A 16 1.02 18.35 -1.15
N ASN A 17 -0.28 18.17 -1.34
CA ASN A 17 -1.32 18.94 -0.66
C ASN A 17 -1.33 18.66 0.85
N LEU A 18 -0.84 17.49 1.28
CA LEU A 18 -0.61 17.19 2.70
C LEU A 18 0.39 18.20 3.30
N HIS A 19 1.47 18.49 2.57
CA HIS A 19 2.51 19.43 2.99
C HIS A 19 2.08 20.89 2.87
N VAL A 20 1.19 21.22 1.92
CA VAL A 20 0.52 22.53 1.86
C VAL A 20 -0.31 22.74 3.14
N ALA A 21 -1.20 21.80 3.48
CA ALA A 21 -2.02 21.87 4.68
C ALA A 21 -1.16 21.97 5.94
N ARG A 22 -0.10 21.16 6.03
CA ARG A 22 0.86 21.19 7.14
C ARG A 22 1.53 22.56 7.28
N SER A 23 1.99 23.15 6.18
CA SER A 23 2.65 24.45 6.21
C SER A 23 1.70 25.58 6.61
N ILE A 24 0.43 25.51 6.22
CA ILE A 24 -0.60 26.45 6.69
C ILE A 24 -0.77 26.34 8.21
N ALA A 25 -0.89 25.12 8.73
CA ALA A 25 -1.09 24.88 10.16
C ALA A 25 0.12 25.29 11.00
N GLU A 26 1.33 24.97 10.56
CA GLU A 26 2.59 25.38 11.20
C GLU A 26 2.75 26.92 11.17
N GLY A 27 2.41 27.55 10.04
CA GLY A 27 2.46 29.00 9.91
C GLY A 27 1.45 29.73 10.81
N LEU A 28 0.24 29.18 10.99
CA LEU A 28 -0.75 29.69 11.96
C LEU A 28 -0.21 29.60 13.40
N LYS A 29 0.37 28.46 13.77
CA LYS A 29 0.99 28.28 15.10
C LYS A 29 2.14 29.26 15.32
N GLN A 30 2.99 29.46 14.32
CA GLN A 30 4.11 30.40 14.41
C GLN A 30 3.64 31.85 14.58
N LYS A 31 2.61 32.27 13.82
CA LYS A 31 2.11 33.65 13.85
C LYS A 31 1.22 33.92 15.07
N PHE A 32 0.49 32.93 15.56
CA PHE A 32 -0.46 33.06 16.66
C PHE A 32 -0.23 31.97 17.74
N PRO A 33 0.93 31.99 18.44
CA PRO A 33 1.35 30.90 19.33
C PRO A 33 0.43 30.67 20.52
N GLU A 34 -0.29 31.71 20.97
CA GLU A 34 -1.27 31.62 22.05
C GLU A 34 -2.63 31.12 21.61
N ALA A 35 -2.95 31.20 20.31
CA ALA A 35 -4.22 30.75 19.78
C ALA A 35 -4.20 29.29 19.34
N PHE A 36 -3.04 28.72 19.01
CA PHE A 36 -2.94 27.38 18.43
C PHE A 36 -2.10 26.43 19.28
N MET A 37 -2.49 25.15 19.26
CA MET A 37 -1.62 24.05 19.67
C MET A 37 -0.67 23.68 18.54
N ASP A 38 0.34 22.86 18.84
CA ASP A 38 1.19 22.30 17.79
C ASP A 38 0.34 21.41 16.86
N PRO A 39 0.41 21.65 15.54
CA PRO A 39 -0.41 20.91 14.58
C PRO A 39 0.02 19.45 14.52
N LYS A 40 -0.97 18.55 14.42
CA LYS A 40 -0.71 17.12 14.26
C LYS A 40 -0.87 16.74 12.80
N THR A 41 0.18 16.17 12.20
CA THR A 41 0.14 15.63 10.84
C THR A 41 0.40 14.13 10.88
N GLN A 42 -0.51 13.35 10.28
CA GLN A 42 -0.41 11.91 10.15
C GLN A 42 -0.32 11.55 8.66
N PRO A 43 0.90 11.42 8.10
CA PRO A 43 1.08 10.91 6.75
C PRO A 43 0.75 9.40 6.71
N LEU A 44 0.01 8.97 5.69
CA LEU A 44 -0.37 7.58 5.47
C LEU A 44 0.04 7.11 4.08
N LEU A 45 0.41 5.82 3.97
CA LEU A 45 0.57 5.13 2.69
C LEU A 45 -0.80 4.89 2.04
N GLU A 46 -0.80 4.53 0.76
CA GLU A 46 -2.03 4.52 -0.06
C GLU A 46 -3.10 3.59 0.50
N LEU A 47 -2.70 2.39 0.92
CA LEU A 47 -3.59 1.37 1.49
C LEU A 47 -4.09 1.73 2.89
N ASP A 48 -3.24 2.35 3.71
CA ASP A 48 -3.62 2.81 5.04
C ASP A 48 -4.55 4.03 4.95
N TRP A 49 -4.33 4.93 3.99
CA TRP A 49 -5.24 6.04 3.69
C TRP A 49 -6.60 5.54 3.20
N HIS A 50 -6.62 4.58 2.28
CA HIS A 50 -7.87 3.97 1.82
C HIS A 50 -8.67 3.41 3.00
N SER A 51 -8.03 2.63 3.87
CA SER A 51 -8.65 2.06 5.07
C SER A 51 -9.14 3.15 6.04
N TYR A 52 -8.31 4.18 6.27
CA TYR A 52 -8.66 5.33 7.11
C TYR A 52 -9.90 6.06 6.59
N LEU A 53 -9.91 6.39 5.30
CA LEU A 53 -10.99 7.14 4.66
C LEU A 53 -12.30 6.35 4.69
N CYS A 54 -12.28 5.05 4.38
CA CYS A 54 -13.46 4.18 4.48
C CYS A 54 -14.05 4.17 5.90
N ASN A 55 -13.19 4.07 6.93
CA ASN A 55 -13.63 4.12 8.32
C ASN A 55 -14.17 5.50 8.71
N LYS A 56 -13.51 6.58 8.29
CA LYS A 56 -13.96 7.95 8.59
C LYS A 56 -15.28 8.31 7.91
N LYS A 57 -15.53 7.84 6.69
CA LYS A 57 -16.84 7.99 6.01
C LYS A 57 -17.98 7.37 6.82
N ARG A 58 -17.75 6.17 7.39
CA ARG A 58 -18.73 5.48 8.25
C ARG A 58 -18.97 6.21 9.58
N GLU A 59 -17.91 6.77 10.17
CA GLU A 59 -17.96 7.50 11.43
C GLU A 59 -18.72 8.83 11.29
N LEU A 60 -18.34 9.66 10.31
CA LEU A 60 -18.85 11.02 10.15
C LEU A 60 -20.22 11.08 9.47
N ARG A 61 -20.56 10.09 8.62
CA ARG A 61 -21.80 10.04 7.82
C ARG A 61 -22.02 11.32 6.98
N GLY A 62 -23.18 11.46 6.34
CA GLY A 62 -23.57 12.70 5.64
C GLY A 62 -22.70 13.06 4.42
N GLU A 63 -22.34 14.34 4.30
CA GLU A 63 -21.60 14.90 3.14
C GLU A 63 -20.21 14.27 2.92
N VAL A 64 -19.65 13.62 3.94
CA VAL A 64 -18.33 12.97 3.85
C VAL A 64 -18.35 11.70 2.97
N TRP A 65 -19.53 11.10 2.71
CA TRP A 65 -19.64 9.92 1.85
C TRP A 65 -19.03 10.13 0.45
N GLN A 66 -19.21 11.32 -0.11
CA GLN A 66 -18.69 11.69 -1.43
C GLN A 66 -17.27 12.29 -1.37
N TYR A 67 -16.65 12.34 -0.18
CA TYR A 67 -15.32 12.90 -0.04
C TYR A 67 -14.28 12.09 -0.83
N SER A 68 -13.53 12.78 -1.68
CA SER A 68 -12.58 12.19 -2.64
C SER A 68 -11.18 12.79 -2.56
N SER A 69 -10.93 13.73 -1.65
CA SER A 69 -9.59 14.28 -1.46
C SER A 69 -8.63 13.24 -0.88
N SER A 70 -7.35 13.47 -1.07
CA SER A 70 -6.22 12.68 -0.58
C SER A 70 -5.79 12.99 0.85
N LEU A 71 -6.43 13.98 1.49
CA LEU A 71 -6.18 14.36 2.88
C LEU A 71 -7.46 14.89 3.52
N MET A 72 -7.54 14.87 4.84
CA MET A 72 -8.60 15.46 5.65
C MET A 72 -7.99 16.35 6.73
N CYS A 73 -8.52 17.56 6.87
CA CYS A 73 -8.20 18.53 7.91
C CYS A 73 -9.33 18.57 8.94
N PHE A 74 -8.95 18.69 10.22
CA PHE A 74 -9.86 18.81 11.34
C PHE A 74 -9.47 19.98 12.24
N LEU A 75 -10.48 20.66 12.77
CA LEU A 75 -10.34 21.73 13.76
C LEU A 75 -11.02 21.29 15.06
N ASN A 76 -10.26 21.15 16.14
CA ASN A 76 -10.75 20.68 17.44
C ASN A 76 -11.53 19.34 17.34
N GLY A 77 -11.11 18.46 16.41
CA GLY A 77 -11.78 17.19 16.14
C GLY A 77 -12.97 17.27 15.18
N LEU A 78 -13.41 18.47 14.78
CA LEU A 78 -14.46 18.66 13.80
C LEU A 78 -13.89 18.66 12.39
N PHE A 79 -14.53 17.93 11.49
CA PHE A 79 -14.11 17.85 10.10
C PHE A 79 -14.25 19.22 9.41
N LEU A 80 -13.18 19.67 8.76
CA LEU A 80 -13.13 20.95 8.04
C LEU A 80 -13.23 20.77 6.52
N GLY A 81 -12.51 19.77 5.97
CA GLY A 81 -12.32 19.62 4.52
C GLY A 81 -10.89 19.25 4.16
N ASN A 82 -10.42 19.66 3.00
CA ASN A 82 -9.06 19.51 2.48
C ASN A 82 -8.20 20.76 2.76
N GLU A 83 -7.05 20.87 2.08
CA GLU A 83 -6.10 21.97 2.21
C GLU A 83 -6.67 23.33 1.79
N LYS A 84 -7.60 23.36 0.82
CA LYS A 84 -8.27 24.58 0.35
C LYS A 84 -9.26 25.10 1.37
N GLU A 85 -10.05 24.21 1.99
CA GLU A 85 -10.95 24.60 3.07
C GLU A 85 -10.16 25.10 4.28
N LEU A 86 -9.02 24.47 4.60
CA LEU A 86 -8.09 24.96 5.63
C LEU A 86 -7.53 26.34 5.29
N ALA A 87 -7.06 26.56 4.05
CA ALA A 87 -6.56 27.85 3.61
C ALA A 87 -7.64 28.94 3.66
N SER A 88 -8.86 28.63 3.21
CA SER A 88 -10.00 29.54 3.24
C SER A 88 -10.38 29.91 4.67
N TRP A 89 -10.45 28.92 5.56
CA TRP A 89 -10.71 29.13 6.98
C TRP A 89 -9.65 30.02 7.64
N ALA A 90 -8.37 29.75 7.39
CA ALA A 90 -7.24 30.51 7.93
C ALA A 90 -7.27 31.98 7.46
N LYS A 91 -7.58 32.21 6.19
CA LYS A 91 -7.72 33.56 5.64
C LYS A 91 -8.90 34.31 6.27
N LYS A 92 -10.06 33.65 6.38
CA LYS A 92 -11.30 34.26 6.87
C LYS A 92 -11.26 34.61 8.36
N HIS A 93 -10.71 33.73 9.20
CA HIS A 93 -10.77 33.88 10.66
C HIS A 93 -9.51 34.51 11.25
N TRP A 94 -8.36 34.40 10.57
CA TRP A 94 -7.06 34.84 11.10
C TRP A 94 -6.33 35.82 10.20
N GLY A 95 -6.91 36.19 9.04
CA GLY A 95 -6.22 37.00 8.04
C GLY A 95 -4.90 36.36 7.59
N PHE A 96 -4.80 35.04 7.67
CA PHE A 96 -3.58 34.31 7.38
C PHE A 96 -3.65 33.66 6.00
N ALA A 97 -2.69 34.00 5.16
CA ALA A 97 -2.47 33.36 3.87
C ALA A 97 -1.01 32.92 3.81
N PHE A 98 -0.78 31.70 3.34
CA PHE A 98 0.55 31.15 3.20
C PHE A 98 0.63 30.38 1.89
N SER A 99 1.66 30.65 1.11
CA SER A 99 1.92 29.97 -0.15
C SER A 99 3.41 29.85 -0.36
N ARG A 100 3.84 28.71 -0.89
CA ARG A 100 5.20 28.48 -1.38
C ARG A 100 5.13 27.97 -2.82
N PRO A 101 6.22 28.07 -3.59
CA PRO A 101 6.26 27.51 -4.94
C PRO A 101 5.94 26.02 -4.94
N GLN A 102 5.25 25.56 -5.98
CA GLN A 102 4.90 24.14 -6.14
C GLN A 102 6.13 23.22 -6.04
N ALA A 103 7.25 23.63 -6.62
CA ALA A 103 8.50 22.86 -6.59
C ALA A 103 9.00 22.58 -5.17
N PHE A 104 8.78 23.51 -4.22
CA PHE A 104 9.12 23.29 -2.82
C PHE A 104 8.31 22.12 -2.23
N TYR A 105 6.99 22.12 -2.45
CA TYR A 105 6.14 21.06 -1.91
C TYR A 105 6.43 19.70 -2.54
N MET A 106 6.71 19.66 -3.85
CA MET A 106 7.13 18.42 -4.51
C MET A 106 8.43 17.87 -3.91
N ALA A 107 9.44 18.72 -3.70
CA ALA A 107 10.70 18.29 -3.10
C ALA A 107 10.52 17.78 -1.66
N VAL A 108 9.72 18.47 -0.84
CA VAL A 108 9.41 18.03 0.53
C VAL A 108 8.63 16.72 0.54
N THR A 109 7.68 16.55 -0.37
CA THR A 109 6.91 15.29 -0.51
C THR A 109 7.83 14.12 -0.83
N GLU A 110 8.71 14.28 -1.82
CA GLU A 110 9.66 13.22 -2.19
C GLU A 110 10.59 12.89 -1.01
N ASP A 111 11.21 13.89 -0.39
CA ASP A 111 12.09 13.71 0.77
C ASP A 111 11.37 13.03 1.94
N CYS A 112 10.13 13.43 2.26
CA CYS A 112 9.35 12.81 3.32
C CYS A 112 8.99 11.36 3.00
N TYR A 113 8.66 11.09 1.73
CA TYR A 113 8.32 9.74 1.28
C TYR A 113 9.54 8.82 1.34
N THR A 114 10.67 9.21 0.76
CA THR A 114 11.91 8.45 0.79
C THR A 114 12.36 8.18 2.23
N LYS A 115 12.35 9.20 3.10
CA LYS A 115 12.70 9.03 4.52
C LYS A 115 11.74 8.10 5.25
N HIS A 116 10.45 8.11 4.91
CA HIS A 116 9.47 7.21 5.51
C HIS A 116 9.80 5.75 5.18
N LEU A 117 10.06 5.44 3.90
CA LEU A 117 10.44 4.09 3.47
C LEU A 117 11.78 3.66 4.09
N GLN A 118 12.79 4.53 4.09
CA GLN A 118 14.10 4.22 4.67
C GLN A 118 14.03 3.94 6.17
N LYS A 119 13.14 4.62 6.89
CA LYS A 119 12.99 4.47 8.35
C LYS A 119 12.51 3.07 8.76
N THR A 120 11.81 2.34 7.88
CA THR A 120 11.36 0.98 8.21
C THR A 120 12.53 -0.01 8.25
N GLY A 121 13.63 0.27 7.54
CA GLY A 121 14.75 -0.65 7.39
C GLY A 121 14.42 -1.89 6.53
N HIS A 122 13.24 -1.91 5.92
CA HIS A 122 12.72 -3.00 5.11
C HIS A 122 13.15 -2.90 3.65
N ARG A 123 12.93 -3.99 2.91
CA ARG A 123 13.12 -4.05 1.46
C ARG A 123 11.80 -3.74 0.76
N PHE A 124 11.90 -3.07 -0.38
CA PHE A 124 10.76 -2.76 -1.22
C PHE A 124 10.95 -3.36 -2.60
N VAL A 125 9.87 -3.87 -3.18
CA VAL A 125 9.85 -4.45 -4.53
C VAL A 125 8.58 -4.01 -5.24
N PHE A 126 8.60 -3.99 -6.57
CA PHE A 126 7.44 -3.60 -7.36
C PHE A 126 7.02 -4.65 -8.38
N MET A 127 5.76 -4.57 -8.80
CA MET A 127 5.20 -5.29 -9.95
C MET A 127 4.35 -4.33 -10.78
N ASP A 128 4.67 -4.18 -12.06
CA ASP A 128 3.79 -3.55 -13.04
C ASP A 128 2.81 -4.60 -13.57
N VAL A 129 1.53 -4.23 -13.58
CA VAL A 129 0.43 -5.16 -13.87
C VAL A 129 -0.32 -4.68 -15.10
N ASP A 130 -0.58 -5.61 -16.02
CA ASP A 130 -1.57 -5.47 -17.09
C ASP A 130 -2.82 -6.27 -16.75
N ILE A 131 -3.99 -5.73 -17.11
CA ILE A 131 -5.27 -6.44 -17.03
C ILE A 131 -5.94 -6.32 -18.39
N ALA A 132 -6.23 -7.46 -19.02
CA ALA A 132 -6.83 -7.52 -20.37
C ALA A 132 -6.01 -6.79 -21.45
N GLY A 133 -4.67 -6.77 -21.30
CA GLY A 133 -3.75 -6.10 -22.23
C GLY A 133 -3.64 -4.59 -22.06
N GLU A 134 -4.22 -4.04 -21.00
CA GLU A 134 -4.10 -2.63 -20.63
C GLU A 134 -3.30 -2.45 -19.33
N ALA A 135 -2.42 -1.46 -19.31
CA ALA A 135 -1.67 -1.08 -18.12
C ALA A 135 -2.62 -0.77 -16.96
N ALA A 136 -2.58 -1.62 -15.94
CA ALA A 136 -3.37 -1.47 -14.72
C ALA A 136 -2.69 -0.51 -13.74
N GLY A 137 -1.36 -0.53 -13.70
CA GLY A 137 -0.52 0.29 -12.83
C GLY A 137 0.52 -0.56 -12.09
N ARG A 138 1.11 0.03 -11.05
CA ARG A 138 2.16 -0.59 -10.24
C ARG A 138 1.65 -0.98 -8.86
N LEU A 139 2.00 -2.17 -8.41
CA LEU A 139 1.98 -2.55 -7.00
C LEU A 139 3.37 -2.32 -6.42
N LEU A 140 3.45 -1.58 -5.31
CA LEU A 140 4.67 -1.48 -4.51
C LEU A 140 4.47 -2.27 -3.22
N PHE A 141 5.43 -3.12 -2.90
CA PHE A 141 5.39 -3.99 -1.73
C PHE A 141 6.49 -3.60 -0.75
N GLU A 142 6.14 -3.57 0.53
CA GLU A 142 7.08 -3.63 1.64
C GLU A 142 7.23 -5.09 2.09
N LEU A 143 8.47 -5.55 2.24
CA LEU A 143 8.79 -6.89 2.72
C LEU A 143 9.28 -6.80 4.17
N PHE A 144 8.62 -7.52 5.08
CA PHE A 144 8.96 -7.58 6.51
C PHE A 144 10.19 -8.48 6.72
N SER A 145 11.34 -8.03 6.20
CA SER A 145 12.60 -8.75 6.18
C SER A 145 13.22 -8.93 7.57
N ASP A 146 12.74 -8.19 8.57
CA ASP A 146 13.07 -8.35 9.98
C ASP A 146 12.36 -9.55 10.63
N VAL A 147 11.11 -9.83 10.22
CA VAL A 147 10.29 -10.93 10.73
C VAL A 147 10.44 -12.21 9.90
N CYS A 148 10.49 -12.07 8.58
CA CYS A 148 10.53 -13.18 7.62
C CYS A 148 11.67 -12.99 6.60
N PRO A 149 12.96 -12.97 7.01
CA PRO A 149 14.09 -12.70 6.12
C PRO A 149 14.21 -13.70 4.96
N LYS A 150 14.01 -15.00 5.20
CA LYS A 150 14.16 -16.04 4.17
C LYS A 150 13.05 -15.96 3.13
N THR A 151 11.82 -15.76 3.57
CA THR A 151 10.62 -15.61 2.73
C THR A 151 10.69 -14.31 1.93
N SER A 152 11.08 -13.22 2.58
CA SER A 152 11.29 -11.92 1.92
C SER A 152 12.37 -12.02 0.85
N LYS A 153 13.49 -12.71 1.13
CA LYS A 153 14.55 -12.87 0.14
C LYS A 153 14.14 -13.74 -1.05
N ASN A 154 13.30 -14.75 -0.82
CA ASN A 154 12.70 -15.53 -1.91
C ASN A 154 11.87 -14.63 -2.83
N PHE A 155 10.94 -13.86 -2.26
CA PHE A 155 10.06 -13.00 -3.04
C PHE A 155 10.84 -11.88 -3.76
N GLU A 156 11.81 -11.25 -3.11
CA GLU A 156 12.68 -10.23 -3.70
C GLU A 156 13.48 -10.78 -4.89
N ALA A 157 14.08 -11.95 -4.72
CA ALA A 157 14.87 -12.58 -5.77
C ALA A 157 14.00 -12.99 -6.97
N LEU A 158 12.76 -13.44 -6.74
CA LEU A 158 11.80 -13.72 -7.80
C LEU A 158 11.27 -12.44 -8.47
N CYS A 159 11.18 -11.31 -7.76
CA CYS A 159 10.88 -10.01 -8.38
C CYS A 159 12.04 -9.53 -9.26
N THR A 160 13.28 -9.66 -8.82
CA THR A 160 14.46 -9.17 -9.55
C THR A 160 14.94 -10.11 -10.65
N GLY A 161 14.63 -11.40 -10.56
CA GLY A 161 15.20 -12.43 -11.44
C GLY A 161 16.68 -12.70 -11.21
N GLU A 162 17.27 -12.21 -10.11
CA GLU A 162 18.72 -12.27 -9.87
C GLU A 162 19.29 -13.70 -9.78
N ARG A 163 18.41 -14.70 -9.57
CA ARG A 163 18.77 -16.11 -9.42
C ARG A 163 18.77 -16.88 -10.74
N GLY A 164 18.41 -16.25 -11.85
CA GLY A 164 18.48 -16.86 -13.18
C GLY A 164 17.51 -18.03 -13.35
N VAL A 165 18.04 -19.19 -13.76
CA VAL A 165 17.26 -20.40 -14.05
C VAL A 165 17.59 -21.46 -13.00
N SER A 166 16.58 -22.14 -12.50
CA SER A 166 16.73 -23.19 -11.52
C SER A 166 17.24 -24.51 -12.12
N PRO A 167 17.64 -25.49 -11.30
CA PRO A 167 18.04 -26.81 -11.78
C PRO A 167 16.95 -27.56 -12.58
N SER A 168 15.67 -27.23 -12.36
CA SER A 168 14.55 -27.81 -13.12
C SER A 168 14.33 -27.14 -14.49
N GLY A 169 15.11 -26.10 -14.80
CA GLY A 169 15.00 -25.32 -16.04
C GLY A 169 13.99 -24.18 -15.97
N LEU A 170 13.43 -23.87 -14.80
CA LEU A 170 12.47 -22.79 -14.61
C LEU A 170 13.16 -21.44 -14.41
N PRO A 171 12.81 -20.39 -15.17
CA PRO A 171 13.23 -19.03 -14.86
C PRO A 171 12.68 -18.59 -13.50
N LEU A 172 13.55 -18.23 -12.57
CA LEU A 172 13.20 -17.76 -11.22
C LEU A 172 12.83 -16.27 -11.25
N CYS A 173 11.73 -15.93 -11.94
CA CYS A 173 11.28 -14.56 -12.12
C CYS A 173 9.76 -14.46 -12.21
N TYR A 174 9.17 -13.45 -11.56
CA TYR A 174 7.74 -13.17 -11.64
C TYR A 174 7.32 -12.48 -12.94
N LYS A 175 8.25 -11.85 -13.66
CA LYS A 175 7.97 -11.17 -14.93
C LYS A 175 7.39 -12.18 -15.92
N GLY A 176 6.20 -11.86 -16.43
CA GLY A 176 5.46 -12.69 -17.37
C GLY A 176 4.47 -13.65 -16.71
N SER A 177 4.54 -13.89 -15.40
CA SER A 177 3.60 -14.74 -14.69
C SER A 177 2.23 -14.06 -14.48
N LEU A 178 1.21 -14.86 -14.17
CA LEU A 178 -0.18 -14.41 -14.06
C LEU A 178 -0.72 -14.42 -12.63
N PHE A 179 -1.61 -13.48 -12.35
CA PHE A 179 -2.62 -13.62 -11.29
C PHE A 179 -3.67 -14.61 -11.78
N HIS A 180 -3.51 -15.87 -11.38
CA HIS A 180 -4.28 -16.99 -11.92
C HIS A 180 -5.53 -17.32 -11.11
N ARG A 181 -5.71 -16.70 -9.93
CA ARG A 181 -6.87 -16.88 -9.05
C ARG A 181 -7.22 -15.58 -8.33
N VAL A 182 -8.50 -15.21 -8.37
CA VAL A 182 -9.09 -14.05 -7.70
C VAL A 182 -10.32 -14.53 -6.95
N VAL A 183 -10.33 -14.29 -5.64
CA VAL A 183 -11.48 -14.49 -4.76
C VAL A 183 -11.92 -13.11 -4.29
N PRO A 184 -12.98 -12.51 -4.89
CA PRO A 184 -13.46 -11.20 -4.48
C PRO A 184 -13.81 -11.16 -2.99
N SER A 185 -13.48 -10.08 -2.29
CA SER A 185 -13.56 -10.03 -0.82
C SER A 185 -12.80 -11.19 -0.15
N GLY A 186 -11.70 -11.64 -0.73
CA GLY A 186 -10.85 -12.68 -0.17
C GLY A 186 -9.40 -12.31 -0.41
N TRP A 187 -8.82 -12.86 -1.47
CA TRP A 187 -7.46 -12.59 -1.90
C TRP A 187 -7.33 -12.70 -3.42
N VAL A 188 -6.29 -12.07 -3.95
CA VAL A 188 -5.78 -12.34 -5.29
C VAL A 188 -4.50 -13.15 -5.17
N GLN A 189 -4.31 -14.14 -6.03
CA GLN A 189 -3.17 -15.06 -6.00
C GLN A 189 -2.47 -15.12 -7.36
N GLY A 190 -1.15 -15.08 -7.30
CA GLY A 190 -0.25 -15.11 -8.46
C GLY A 190 1.04 -15.86 -8.16
N GLY A 191 2.04 -15.68 -9.01
CA GLY A 191 3.39 -16.19 -8.78
C GLY A 191 3.59 -17.67 -9.08
N ASP A 192 2.71 -18.30 -9.87
CA ASP A 192 3.07 -19.54 -10.56
C ASP A 192 3.98 -19.17 -11.73
N ILE A 193 5.29 -19.30 -11.52
CA ILE A 193 6.34 -18.94 -12.50
C ILE A 193 6.55 -20.00 -13.58
N SER A 194 5.76 -21.07 -13.59
CA SER A 194 5.76 -22.03 -14.69
C SER A 194 5.17 -21.42 -15.96
N LEU A 195 5.57 -21.98 -17.12
CA LEU A 195 5.11 -21.53 -18.43
C LEU A 195 3.58 -21.49 -18.57
N GLU A 196 2.86 -22.38 -17.88
CA GLU A 196 1.41 -22.45 -17.98
C GLU A 196 0.68 -21.48 -17.03
N SER A 197 1.34 -21.04 -15.94
CA SER A 197 0.75 -20.14 -14.92
C SER A 197 -0.67 -20.57 -14.49
N LYS A 198 -0.86 -21.87 -14.22
CA LYS A 198 -2.17 -22.47 -13.89
C LYS A 198 -2.45 -22.59 -12.39
N GLY A 199 -1.47 -22.28 -11.55
CA GLY A 199 -1.53 -22.41 -10.09
C GLY A 199 -1.08 -23.77 -9.57
N ASN A 200 -0.57 -24.66 -10.43
CA ASN A 200 -0.09 -25.98 -10.05
C ASN A 200 1.45 -26.07 -9.96
N GLY A 201 2.18 -25.09 -10.49
CA GLY A 201 3.64 -25.06 -10.55
C GLY A 201 4.29 -23.97 -9.71
N GLY A 202 5.53 -23.66 -10.09
CA GLY A 202 6.39 -22.70 -9.43
C GLY A 202 7.27 -23.34 -8.36
N GLU A 203 8.40 -22.69 -8.08
CA GLU A 203 9.37 -23.15 -7.09
C GLU A 203 10.11 -21.96 -6.47
N SER A 204 10.66 -22.17 -5.28
CA SER A 204 11.42 -21.13 -4.57
C SER A 204 12.85 -21.03 -5.10
N ILE A 205 13.54 -19.95 -4.73
CA ILE A 205 14.97 -19.81 -5.01
C ILE A 205 15.85 -20.82 -4.26
N TYR A 206 15.27 -21.58 -3.33
CA TYR A 206 15.96 -22.58 -2.50
C TYR A 206 15.69 -24.02 -2.98
N GLY A 207 14.88 -24.20 -4.02
CA GLY A 207 14.39 -25.50 -4.49
C GLY A 207 12.85 -25.53 -4.58
N PRO A 208 12.26 -26.74 -4.77
CA PRO A 208 10.82 -26.87 -5.02
C PRO A 208 9.94 -26.19 -3.97
N THR A 209 10.26 -26.40 -2.69
CA THR A 209 9.57 -25.76 -1.57
C THR A 209 10.52 -25.40 -0.43
N PHE A 210 10.05 -24.54 0.48
CA PHE A 210 10.70 -24.23 1.76
C PHE A 210 9.70 -24.11 2.92
N GLU A 211 10.24 -24.25 4.13
CA GLU A 211 9.53 -24.23 5.41
C GLU A 211 8.74 -22.94 5.69
N ASP A 212 7.69 -23.01 6.51
CA ASP A 212 7.03 -21.85 7.09
C ASP A 212 7.97 -21.14 8.08
N GLU A 213 8.22 -19.84 7.88
CA GLU A 213 9.22 -19.11 8.65
C GLU A 213 8.66 -18.47 9.94
N SER A 214 7.53 -17.77 9.84
CA SER A 214 6.90 -17.10 10.98
C SER A 214 5.41 -16.85 10.73
N PHE A 215 4.63 -16.83 11.81
CA PHE A 215 3.20 -16.47 11.81
C PHE A 215 2.91 -15.21 12.65
N ALA A 216 3.93 -14.38 12.87
CA ALA A 216 3.81 -13.17 13.71
C ALA A 216 2.99 -12.05 13.04
N VAL A 217 2.91 -12.05 11.72
CA VAL A 217 2.16 -11.06 10.94
C VAL A 217 0.72 -11.55 10.77
N SER A 218 -0.24 -10.76 11.25
CA SER A 218 -1.67 -11.09 11.15
C SER A 218 -2.29 -10.58 9.85
N HIS A 219 -3.22 -11.35 9.30
CA HIS A 219 -4.05 -11.02 8.14
C HIS A 219 -5.20 -10.06 8.49
N SER A 220 -4.88 -9.01 9.24
CA SER A 220 -5.86 -8.12 9.87
C SER A 220 -6.38 -7.01 8.96
N LYS A 221 -5.82 -6.85 7.75
CA LYS A 221 -6.18 -5.78 6.82
C LYS A 221 -6.07 -6.21 5.36
N ARG A 222 -6.59 -5.36 4.47
CA ARG A 222 -6.39 -5.44 3.01
C ARG A 222 -4.93 -5.14 2.67
N GLY A 223 -4.41 -5.84 1.67
CA GLY A 223 -3.07 -5.63 1.13
C GLY A 223 -1.97 -6.42 1.82
N ILE A 224 -2.28 -7.37 2.71
CA ILE A 224 -1.27 -8.25 3.31
C ILE A 224 -0.76 -9.22 2.25
N LEU A 225 0.56 -9.28 2.10
CA LEU A 225 1.26 -10.19 1.21
C LEU A 225 1.67 -11.46 1.98
N GLY A 226 1.32 -12.63 1.45
CA GLY A 226 1.68 -13.91 2.05
C GLY A 226 1.93 -15.02 1.03
N MET A 227 2.51 -16.12 1.51
CA MET A 227 2.86 -17.27 0.68
C MET A 227 1.67 -18.22 0.52
N ALA A 228 1.32 -18.53 -0.72
CA ALA A 228 0.40 -19.62 -0.99
C ALA A 228 1.16 -20.96 -0.85
N ASN A 229 0.56 -21.93 -0.15
CA ASN A 229 1.14 -23.24 0.09
C ASN A 229 0.10 -24.35 -0.17
N LYS A 230 0.57 -25.61 -0.23
CA LYS A 230 -0.25 -26.83 -0.40
C LYS A 230 -0.26 -27.65 0.90
N GLY A 231 -0.18 -26.99 2.05
CA GLY A 231 0.04 -27.58 3.36
C GLY A 231 1.28 -26.99 4.04
N SER A 232 1.47 -27.33 5.32
CA SER A 232 2.59 -26.84 6.11
C SER A 232 3.93 -27.07 5.42
N HIS A 233 4.81 -26.07 5.46
CA HIS A 233 6.18 -26.16 4.97
C HIS A 233 6.32 -26.41 3.46
N THR A 234 5.31 -25.99 2.66
CA THR A 234 5.30 -26.15 1.20
C THR A 234 5.31 -24.81 0.44
N ASN A 235 6.00 -23.79 0.98
CA ASN A 235 6.10 -22.49 0.31
C ASN A 235 6.97 -22.58 -0.94
N GLY A 236 6.50 -22.06 -2.07
CA GLY A 236 7.24 -22.06 -3.35
C GLY A 236 7.47 -20.64 -3.88
N SER A 237 6.94 -20.37 -5.07
CA SER A 237 6.90 -19.01 -5.65
C SER A 237 5.52 -18.35 -5.56
N GLN A 238 4.45 -19.13 -5.36
CA GLN A 238 3.09 -18.58 -5.37
C GLN A 238 2.82 -17.71 -4.13
N PHE A 239 2.14 -16.60 -4.34
CA PHE A 239 1.81 -15.64 -3.30
C PHE A 239 0.36 -15.20 -3.40
N TYR A 240 -0.18 -14.65 -2.33
CA TYR A 240 -1.46 -13.97 -2.32
C TYR A 240 -1.35 -12.55 -1.75
N ILE A 241 -2.30 -11.70 -2.13
CA ILE A 241 -2.53 -10.39 -1.55
C ILE A 241 -3.96 -10.37 -1.03
N THR A 242 -4.15 -10.08 0.26
CA THR A 242 -5.48 -10.01 0.84
C THR A 242 -6.28 -8.83 0.28
N LEU A 243 -7.56 -9.04 0.00
CA LEU A 243 -8.50 -8.00 -0.45
C LEU A 243 -9.35 -7.48 0.72
N GLN A 244 -9.37 -8.21 1.84
CA GLN A 244 -9.98 -7.80 3.10
C GLN A 244 -9.28 -8.50 4.28
N PRO A 245 -9.60 -8.18 5.55
CA PRO A 245 -9.11 -8.96 6.69
C PRO A 245 -9.50 -10.45 6.56
N THR A 246 -8.52 -11.35 6.67
CA THR A 246 -8.68 -12.81 6.54
C THR A 246 -8.05 -13.53 7.72
N LEU A 247 -8.44 -13.19 8.96
CA LEU A 247 -7.86 -13.69 10.21
C LEU A 247 -7.82 -15.22 10.34
N TRP A 248 -8.67 -15.96 9.62
CA TRP A 248 -8.65 -17.42 9.58
C TRP A 248 -7.40 -17.99 8.90
N MET A 249 -6.66 -17.18 8.13
CA MET A 249 -5.37 -17.54 7.53
C MET A 249 -4.21 -17.44 8.54
N ASP A 250 -4.41 -16.76 9.67
CA ASP A 250 -3.39 -16.64 10.71
C ASP A 250 -2.96 -18.03 11.19
N ARG A 251 -1.64 -18.23 11.31
CA ARG A 251 -1.00 -19.51 11.71
C ARG A 251 -1.14 -20.67 10.72
N ALA A 252 -1.81 -20.47 9.58
CA ALA A 252 -1.88 -21.44 8.50
C ALA A 252 -1.04 -21.01 7.29
N TYR A 253 -0.92 -19.70 7.06
CA TYR A 253 -0.15 -19.12 5.96
C TYR A 253 0.82 -18.05 6.48
N VAL A 254 2.01 -18.03 5.91
CA VAL A 254 3.05 -17.04 6.25
C VAL A 254 2.73 -15.72 5.57
N ALA A 255 2.38 -14.70 6.36
CA ALA A 255 2.40 -13.31 5.91
C ALA A 255 3.80 -12.72 6.12
N PHE A 256 4.33 -12.05 5.10
CA PHE A 256 5.71 -11.57 5.10
C PHE A 256 5.87 -10.17 4.51
N GLY A 257 4.78 -9.48 4.19
CA GLY A 257 4.83 -8.12 3.68
C GLY A 257 3.46 -7.50 3.53
N GLN A 258 3.43 -6.34 2.88
CA GLN A 258 2.20 -5.65 2.52
C GLN A 258 2.38 -4.84 1.24
N VAL A 259 1.28 -4.61 0.54
CA VAL A 259 1.21 -3.58 -0.51
C VAL A 259 1.17 -2.21 0.17
N VAL A 260 1.93 -1.25 -0.36
CA VAL A 260 1.99 0.14 0.13
C VAL A 260 1.49 1.15 -0.91
N GLU A 261 1.57 0.81 -2.20
CA GLU A 261 0.98 1.56 -3.33
C GLU A 261 0.28 0.61 -4.31
N GLY A 262 -0.76 1.12 -4.99
CA GLY A 262 -1.52 0.39 -6.00
C GLY A 262 -2.91 -0.05 -5.55
N VAL A 263 -3.63 0.78 -4.78
CA VAL A 263 -5.03 0.51 -4.38
C VAL A 263 -5.89 0.25 -5.61
N ASP A 264 -5.73 1.08 -6.64
CA ASP A 264 -6.49 0.99 -7.90
C ASP A 264 -6.18 -0.32 -8.64
N VAL A 265 -4.93 -0.79 -8.63
CA VAL A 265 -4.53 -2.06 -9.23
C VAL A 265 -5.22 -3.23 -8.52
N LEU A 266 -5.19 -3.25 -7.18
CA LEU A 266 -5.87 -4.29 -6.40
C LEU A 266 -7.39 -4.26 -6.62
N ARG A 267 -8.00 -3.08 -6.74
CA ARG A 267 -9.42 -2.95 -7.06
C ARG A 267 -9.74 -3.54 -8.43
N ARG A 268 -8.98 -3.17 -9.47
CA ARG A 268 -9.19 -3.69 -10.83
C ARG A 268 -8.96 -5.20 -10.91
N LEU A 269 -7.99 -5.74 -10.18
CA LEU A 269 -7.77 -7.19 -10.07
C LEU A 269 -8.96 -7.88 -9.41
N GLU A 270 -9.52 -7.30 -8.35
CA GLU A 270 -10.68 -7.83 -7.63
C GLU A 270 -11.98 -7.78 -8.45
N GLU A 271 -12.16 -6.73 -9.24
CA GLU A 271 -13.32 -6.52 -10.13
C GLU A 271 -13.23 -7.35 -11.44
N ALA A 272 -12.09 -7.99 -11.71
CA ALA A 272 -11.88 -8.78 -12.91
C ALA A 272 -12.91 -9.94 -12.96
N PRO A 273 -13.67 -10.09 -14.06
CA PRO A 273 -14.62 -11.18 -14.19
C PRO A 273 -13.93 -12.55 -14.11
N THR A 274 -14.44 -13.46 -13.27
CA THR A 274 -13.86 -14.80 -13.08
C THR A 274 -14.77 -15.95 -13.56
N CYS A 275 -14.18 -17.10 -13.84
CA CYS A 275 -14.85 -18.40 -13.95
C CYS A 275 -14.13 -19.38 -13.01
N ASN A 276 -14.82 -19.92 -12.00
CA ASN A 276 -14.21 -20.74 -10.93
C ASN A 276 -12.98 -20.05 -10.32
N GLU A 277 -13.13 -18.79 -9.92
CA GLU A 277 -12.06 -17.93 -9.35
C GLU A 277 -10.90 -17.61 -10.30
N ARG A 278 -10.85 -18.18 -11.52
CA ARG A 278 -9.83 -17.81 -12.52
C ARG A 278 -10.29 -16.59 -13.33
N PRO A 279 -9.48 -15.52 -13.46
CA PRO A 279 -9.81 -14.40 -14.33
C PRO A 279 -10.08 -14.83 -15.78
N LYS A 280 -11.13 -14.24 -16.40
CA LYS A 280 -11.50 -14.50 -17.79
C LYS A 280 -10.53 -13.87 -18.80
N TYR A 281 -9.85 -12.82 -18.38
CA TYR A 281 -8.80 -12.16 -19.15
C TYR A 281 -7.47 -12.30 -18.40
N GLU A 282 -6.35 -12.15 -19.12
CA GLU A 282 -5.04 -12.21 -18.50
C GLU A 282 -4.83 -11.01 -17.57
N CYS A 283 -4.47 -11.31 -16.33
CA CYS A 283 -3.95 -10.37 -15.34
C CYS A 283 -2.46 -10.69 -15.16
N LYS A 284 -1.58 -9.94 -15.81
CA LYS A 284 -0.18 -10.31 -16.03
C LYS A 284 0.77 -9.35 -15.32
N ILE A 285 1.85 -9.88 -14.76
CA ILE A 285 2.98 -9.08 -14.28
C ILE A 285 3.87 -8.77 -15.49
N THR A 286 3.89 -7.53 -15.96
CA THR A 286 4.62 -7.11 -17.16
C THR A 286 6.07 -6.73 -16.85
N ASP A 287 6.32 -6.20 -15.66
CA ASP A 287 7.65 -5.93 -15.14
C ASP A 287 7.67 -6.06 -13.61
N CYS A 288 8.83 -6.35 -13.03
CA CYS A 288 9.01 -6.42 -11.59
C CYS A 288 10.49 -6.26 -11.22
N GLY A 289 10.75 -5.87 -9.97
CA GLY A 289 12.12 -5.67 -9.51
C GLY A 289 12.23 -5.11 -8.10
N GLY A 290 13.47 -4.82 -7.71
CA GLY A 290 13.76 -4.09 -6.47
C GLY A 290 13.33 -2.63 -6.57
N TYR A 291 12.95 -2.05 -5.44
CA TYR A 291 12.62 -0.64 -5.31
C TYR A 291 13.53 -0.01 -4.25
N GLY A 292 14.42 0.86 -4.69
CA GLY A 292 15.45 1.49 -3.87
C GLY A 292 16.29 2.46 -4.68
#